data_AF-A0A6A6ETS4-F1
#
_entry.id   AF-A0A6A6ETS4-F1
#
_cell.length_a   1.000
_cell.length_b   1.000
_cell.length_c   1.000
_cell.angle_alpha   90.00
_cell.angle_beta   90.00
_cell.angle_gamma   90.00
#
_symmetry.space_group_name_H-M   'P 1'
#
loop_
_entity.id
_entity.type
_entity.pdbx_description
1 polymer ?
#
loop_
_entity_poly.entity_id
_entity_poly.type
_entity_poly.pdbx_seq_one_letter_code
_entity_poly.pdbx_strand_id
1 'polypeptide(L)'
;PHLCRHCEKIVFTLGDSISFPYREVEQAHEAGCRFFRLILEKRPIADTSWTSRCPTLVVYCGEHGNLDFRWMDGATILFDSVDHWIDASPIFAPKGSPASAHFRARLLNPKPGSEKSIGLMRRWIRECDVRHTRCKELRKVLRQQCPTRLIDVGNEKSMDVRICSTATKSAVRYAALSYCWGGEQQSKTIHAKLKDRLRGFPLEELPKTIQDAVITTRRLGLQYLWVDAICIIQDDEADKERELAIMYQIYSGASVTIEAARAETANDGFLQHRNVNQCYGTVCNVKYRRSSVGIGDIGSSLLSANRLDITYDDPIDSRGWTFQEHRRSLRTLRFGCKQTVWECPQSLRVDGGEPYIEKLSSESLFTGTVADLPYPYQLKDTSHRHELNRALEAWQQLVDEYSRRSLGQRTDRLPAFAAIAEAFGTFLQVVPEQYLAGLWAFDISMQLRWRRPDDMLGGGWCKERHGPTWSWASLDGPVTFD
;
A
#
# COMPACT_ATOMS: atom_id res chain seq x y z
N PRO A 1 25.80 -11.55 -2.31
CA PRO A 1 25.44 -11.20 -3.70
C PRO A 1 26.17 -12.12 -4.69
N HIS A 2 25.49 -12.60 -5.73
CA HIS A 2 26.07 -13.46 -6.76
C HIS A 2 26.97 -12.67 -7.72
N LEU A 3 28.10 -13.26 -8.09
CA LEU A 3 29.03 -12.80 -9.11
C LEU A 3 29.73 -14.04 -9.71
N CYS A 4 29.83 -14.13 -11.03
CA CYS A 4 30.54 -15.22 -11.71
C CYS A 4 31.13 -14.74 -13.04
N ARG A 5 31.96 -15.56 -13.68
CA ARG A 5 32.62 -15.26 -14.96
C ARG A 5 31.71 -14.78 -16.10
N HIS A 6 30.42 -15.14 -16.05
CA HIS A 6 29.42 -14.77 -17.06
C HIS A 6 28.84 -13.37 -16.82
N CYS A 7 28.61 -12.97 -15.56
CA CYS A 7 28.01 -11.66 -15.25
C CYS A 7 29.01 -10.61 -14.78
N GLU A 8 30.22 -10.99 -14.36
CA GLU A 8 31.21 -10.06 -13.83
C GLU A 8 31.75 -9.05 -14.86
N LYS A 9 31.64 -9.39 -16.14
CA LYS A 9 32.11 -8.58 -17.26
C LYS A 9 31.05 -7.58 -17.75
N ILE A 10 29.80 -7.76 -17.33
CA ILE A 10 28.68 -6.91 -17.74
C ILE A 10 28.83 -5.55 -17.04
N VAL A 11 28.83 -4.48 -17.84
CA VAL A 11 28.84 -3.09 -17.36
C VAL A 11 27.68 -2.36 -18.00
N PHE A 12 26.72 -1.92 -17.18
CA PHE A 12 25.57 -1.16 -17.64
C PHE A 12 25.90 0.32 -17.77
N THR A 13 25.78 0.90 -18.95
CA THR A 13 25.87 2.35 -19.12
C THR A 13 24.52 2.98 -18.83
N LEU A 14 24.46 3.97 -17.94
CA LEU A 14 23.21 4.67 -17.61
C LEU A 14 22.65 5.39 -18.84
N GLY A 15 21.36 5.18 -19.13
CA GLY A 15 20.67 5.71 -20.31
C GLY A 15 20.91 4.91 -21.59
N ASP A 16 21.56 3.75 -21.51
CA ASP A 16 21.93 2.92 -22.66
C ASP A 16 21.40 1.49 -22.52
N SER A 17 21.52 0.71 -23.59
CA SER A 17 21.12 -0.70 -23.64
C SER A 17 22.29 -1.62 -23.95
N ILE A 18 22.24 -2.84 -23.43
CA ILE A 18 23.14 -3.94 -23.78
C ILE A 18 22.33 -5.14 -24.27
N SER A 19 22.85 -5.86 -25.25
CA SER A 19 22.14 -6.98 -25.89
C SER A 19 22.88 -8.30 -25.70
N PHE A 20 22.14 -9.39 -25.48
CA PHE A 20 22.65 -10.75 -25.32
C PHE A 20 21.82 -11.72 -26.19
N PRO A 21 22.43 -12.53 -27.07
CA PRO A 21 21.73 -13.58 -27.79
C PRO A 21 21.14 -14.62 -26.82
N TYR A 22 19.95 -15.16 -27.10
CA TYR A 22 19.26 -16.15 -26.25
C TYR A 22 20.17 -17.33 -25.85
N ARG A 23 20.96 -17.88 -26.80
CA ARG A 23 21.86 -19.01 -26.53
C ARG A 23 22.95 -18.68 -25.50
N GLU A 24 23.44 -17.45 -25.47
CA GLU A 24 24.43 -17.02 -24.47
C GLU A 24 23.79 -16.94 -23.08
N VAL A 25 22.58 -16.40 -23.01
CA VAL A 25 21.78 -16.32 -21.76
C VAL A 25 21.50 -17.72 -21.21
N GLU A 26 21.07 -18.64 -22.08
CA GLU A 26 20.76 -20.04 -21.72
C GLU A 26 22.01 -20.79 -21.24
N GLN A 27 23.12 -20.73 -21.99
CA GLN A 27 24.38 -21.37 -21.59
C GLN A 27 24.91 -20.81 -20.26
N ALA A 28 24.81 -19.50 -20.04
CA ALA A 28 25.23 -18.89 -18.79
C ALA A 28 24.31 -19.31 -17.62
N HIS A 29 23.00 -19.47 -17.87
CA HIS A 29 22.05 -20.00 -16.89
C HIS A 29 22.37 -21.46 -16.52
N GLU A 30 22.57 -22.34 -17.51
CA GLU A 30 22.96 -23.74 -17.31
C GLU A 30 24.28 -23.87 -16.56
N ALA A 31 25.22 -22.95 -16.79
CA ALA A 31 26.47 -22.84 -16.04
C ALA A 31 26.31 -22.27 -14.61
N GLY A 32 25.08 -21.99 -14.16
CA GLY A 32 24.76 -21.57 -12.79
C GLY A 32 24.77 -20.06 -12.56
N CYS A 33 24.77 -19.23 -13.60
CA CYS A 33 24.69 -17.77 -13.45
C CYS A 33 23.31 -17.35 -12.91
N ARG A 34 23.27 -16.83 -11.68
CA ARG A 34 22.01 -16.39 -11.05
C ARG A 34 21.45 -15.10 -11.65
N PHE A 35 22.30 -14.28 -12.28
CA PHE A 35 21.86 -13.09 -13.00
C PHE A 35 21.04 -13.47 -14.25
N PHE A 36 21.52 -14.39 -15.08
CA PHE A 36 20.76 -14.83 -16.26
C PHE A 36 19.58 -15.73 -15.89
N ARG A 37 19.70 -16.52 -14.81
CA ARG A 37 18.55 -17.23 -14.21
C ARG A 37 17.41 -16.28 -13.87
N LEU A 38 17.71 -15.15 -13.20
CA LEU A 38 16.71 -14.13 -12.86
C LEU A 38 15.91 -13.69 -14.10
N ILE A 39 16.62 -13.40 -15.19
CA ILE A 39 16.02 -12.86 -16.40
C ILE A 39 15.13 -13.89 -17.09
N LEU A 40 15.54 -15.16 -17.07
CA LEU A 40 14.75 -16.26 -17.61
C LEU A 40 13.53 -16.58 -16.73
N GLU A 41 13.62 -16.44 -15.40
CA GLU A 41 12.48 -16.65 -14.49
C GLU A 41 11.41 -15.57 -14.65
N LYS A 42 11.77 -14.35 -15.09
CA LYS A 42 10.84 -13.24 -15.34
C LYS A 42 10.10 -13.32 -16.71
N ARG A 43 10.15 -14.46 -17.41
CA ARG A 43 9.50 -14.61 -18.74
C ARG A 43 7.99 -14.84 -18.62
N PRO A 44 7.13 -14.20 -19.44
CA PRO A 44 5.69 -14.22 -19.26
C PRO A 44 4.93 -15.52 -19.64
N ILE A 45 5.55 -16.57 -20.19
CA ILE A 45 4.78 -17.73 -20.71
C ILE A 45 5.43 -19.10 -20.45
N ALA A 46 4.57 -20.10 -20.26
CA ALA A 46 4.86 -21.54 -20.32
C ALA A 46 5.09 -22.08 -21.75
N ASP A 47 4.73 -21.31 -22.80
CA ASP A 47 4.98 -21.66 -24.19
C ASP A 47 6.45 -21.43 -24.53
N THR A 48 7.12 -22.50 -24.93
CA THR A 48 8.56 -22.52 -25.29
C THR A 48 8.78 -22.32 -26.78
N SER A 49 7.72 -22.17 -27.59
CA SER A 49 7.82 -22.07 -29.05
C SER A 49 8.67 -20.88 -29.55
N TRP A 50 8.74 -19.79 -28.79
CA TRP A 50 9.53 -18.59 -29.14
C TRP A 50 11.04 -18.81 -29.04
N THR A 51 11.52 -19.75 -28.23
CA THR A 51 12.97 -19.99 -28.08
C THR A 51 13.57 -20.51 -29.39
N SER A 52 12.77 -21.20 -30.21
CA SER A 52 13.14 -21.63 -31.56
C SER A 52 13.52 -20.47 -32.48
N ARG A 53 13.02 -19.26 -32.21
CA ARG A 53 13.33 -18.02 -32.95
C ARG A 53 14.65 -17.39 -32.54
N CYS A 54 15.33 -17.91 -31.51
CA CYS A 54 16.61 -17.43 -31.00
C CYS A 54 16.64 -15.90 -30.80
N PRO A 55 15.73 -15.31 -30.00
CA PRO A 55 15.67 -13.87 -29.85
C PRO A 55 16.89 -13.29 -29.12
N THR A 56 16.97 -11.96 -29.13
CA THR A 56 17.99 -11.21 -28.40
C THR A 56 17.37 -10.57 -27.17
N LEU A 57 17.97 -10.80 -26.01
CA LEU A 57 17.67 -10.07 -24.80
C LEU A 57 18.29 -8.68 -24.90
N VAL A 58 17.49 -7.63 -24.83
CA VAL A 58 17.93 -6.24 -24.69
C VAL A 58 17.68 -5.81 -23.25
N VAL A 59 18.71 -5.35 -22.56
CA VAL A 59 18.64 -4.81 -21.20
C VAL A 59 18.91 -3.33 -21.26
N TYR A 60 17.87 -2.53 -21.03
CA TYR A 60 17.98 -1.08 -20.92
C TYR A 60 18.26 -0.68 -19.47
N CYS A 61 19.24 0.19 -19.27
CA CYS A 61 19.57 0.73 -17.95
C CYS A 61 19.06 2.16 -17.85
N GLY A 62 17.95 2.35 -17.13
CA GLY A 62 17.38 3.67 -16.92
C GLY A 62 18.33 4.60 -16.17
N GLU A 63 18.21 5.91 -16.42
CA GLU A 63 19.07 6.94 -15.81
C GLU A 63 19.01 6.98 -14.28
N HIS A 64 17.98 6.36 -13.69
CA HIS A 64 17.74 6.31 -12.24
C HIS A 64 18.04 4.96 -11.60
N GLY A 65 18.62 4.01 -12.35
CA GLY A 65 19.09 2.73 -11.80
C GLY A 65 18.07 1.62 -11.81
N ASN A 66 17.30 1.49 -12.88
CA ASN A 66 16.39 0.38 -13.08
C ASN A 66 16.83 -0.38 -14.35
N LEU A 67 16.85 -1.71 -14.29
CA LEU A 67 17.12 -2.54 -15.47
C LEU A 67 15.80 -3.05 -16.04
N ASP A 68 15.49 -2.60 -17.26
CA ASP A 68 14.33 -3.06 -18.02
C ASP A 68 14.78 -4.12 -19.02
N PHE A 69 14.17 -5.30 -18.97
CA PHE A 69 14.54 -6.43 -19.81
C PHE A 69 13.50 -6.61 -20.91
N ARG A 70 13.93 -6.77 -22.16
CA ARG A 70 13.04 -7.02 -23.31
C ARG A 70 13.61 -8.14 -24.17
N TRP A 71 12.75 -9.04 -24.64
CA TRP A 71 13.14 -10.02 -25.66
C TRP A 71 12.71 -9.52 -27.03
N MET A 72 13.66 -9.49 -27.96
CA MET A 72 13.50 -8.96 -29.32
C MET A 72 13.71 -10.05 -30.36
N ASP A 73 12.83 -10.13 -31.35
CA ASP A 73 13.01 -10.89 -32.59
C ASP A 73 13.16 -9.88 -33.73
N GLY A 74 14.41 -9.63 -34.13
CA GLY A 74 14.74 -8.50 -35.01
C GLY A 74 14.33 -7.16 -34.38
N ALA A 75 13.45 -6.42 -35.05
CA ALA A 75 12.91 -5.14 -34.57
C ALA A 75 11.62 -5.30 -33.73
N THR A 76 11.10 -6.52 -33.59
CA THR A 76 9.82 -6.78 -32.92
C THR A 76 10.06 -7.16 -31.47
N ILE A 77 9.37 -6.47 -30.56
CA ILE A 77 9.30 -6.85 -29.15
C ILE A 77 8.42 -8.10 -29.05
N LEU A 78 8.96 -9.21 -28.53
CA LEU A 78 8.21 -10.46 -28.39
C LEU A 78 7.18 -10.42 -27.26
N PHE A 79 7.42 -9.57 -26.26
CA PHE A 79 6.55 -9.45 -25.08
C PHE A 79 6.41 -7.97 -24.71
N ASP A 80 5.29 -7.37 -25.13
CA ASP A 80 4.88 -6.01 -24.73
C ASP A 80 3.58 -6.12 -23.93
N SER A 81 3.68 -6.66 -22.72
CA SER A 81 2.53 -6.75 -21.82
C SER A 81 2.51 -5.52 -20.93
N VAL A 82 1.56 -4.63 -21.22
CA VAL A 82 1.22 -3.44 -20.42
C VAL A 82 0.88 -3.82 -18.95
N ASP A 83 0.42 -5.05 -18.73
CA ASP A 83 0.06 -5.59 -17.39
C ASP A 83 1.14 -6.47 -16.74
N HIS A 84 2.24 -6.75 -17.45
CA HIS A 84 3.39 -7.45 -16.89
C HIS A 84 4.65 -6.74 -17.35
N TRP A 85 4.83 -5.50 -16.88
CA TRP A 85 6.15 -4.88 -16.88
C TRP A 85 7.13 -5.97 -16.44
N ILE A 86 8.11 -6.29 -17.28
CA ILE A 86 9.23 -7.11 -16.84
C ILE A 86 9.92 -6.23 -15.80
N ASP A 87 9.48 -6.40 -14.55
CA ASP A 87 9.64 -5.46 -13.44
C ASP A 87 11.06 -4.96 -13.43
N ALA A 88 11.20 -3.65 -13.66
CA ALA A 88 12.46 -2.96 -13.67
C ALA A 88 13.23 -3.37 -12.42
N SER A 89 14.26 -4.21 -12.59
CA SER A 89 14.98 -4.76 -11.43
C SER A 89 15.79 -3.61 -10.84
N PRO A 90 15.53 -3.20 -9.58
CA PRO A 90 16.14 -1.99 -9.07
C PRO A 90 17.62 -2.25 -8.77
N ILE A 91 18.45 -1.34 -9.25
CA ILE A 91 19.84 -1.20 -8.84
C ILE A 91 19.86 -0.36 -7.58
N PHE A 92 20.46 -0.90 -6.53
CA PHE A 92 20.60 -0.22 -5.26
C PHE A 92 22.04 -0.28 -4.76
N ALA A 93 22.37 0.65 -3.87
CA ALA A 93 23.70 0.72 -3.31
C ALA A 93 23.69 1.17 -1.84
N PRO A 94 24.69 0.75 -1.03
CA PRO A 94 24.86 1.26 0.32
C PRO A 94 25.04 2.77 0.35
N LYS A 95 24.58 3.40 1.43
CA LYS A 95 24.77 4.84 1.67
C LYS A 95 26.28 5.16 1.70
N GLY A 96 26.71 6.14 0.90
CA GLY A 96 28.11 6.56 0.83
C GLY A 96 28.90 5.92 -0.32
N SER A 97 28.32 4.97 -1.04
CA SER A 97 28.87 4.55 -2.34
C SER A 97 28.67 5.66 -3.38
N PRO A 98 29.58 5.83 -4.36
CA PRO A 98 29.36 6.75 -5.49
C PRO A 98 28.02 6.48 -6.20
N ALA A 99 27.63 5.20 -6.25
CA ALA A 99 26.36 4.73 -6.81
C ALA A 99 25.11 5.29 -6.11
N SER A 100 25.21 5.57 -4.80
CA SER A 100 24.08 6.10 -4.03
C SER A 100 23.67 7.52 -4.40
N ALA A 101 24.50 8.26 -5.17
CA ALA A 101 24.11 9.56 -5.72
C ALA A 101 23.22 9.44 -6.97
N HIS A 102 23.21 8.28 -7.63
CA HIS A 102 22.62 8.10 -8.95
C HIS A 102 21.37 7.21 -8.92
N PHE A 103 21.34 6.24 -8.02
CA PHE A 103 20.21 5.33 -7.90
C PHE A 103 19.18 5.86 -6.91
N ARG A 104 17.90 5.59 -7.17
CA ARG A 104 16.81 5.92 -6.24
C ARG A 104 16.72 4.91 -5.11
N ALA A 105 16.82 3.63 -5.43
CA ALA A 105 16.71 2.53 -4.48
C ALA A 105 17.87 2.51 -3.44
N ARG A 106 17.54 2.13 -2.22
CA ARG A 106 18.44 2.01 -1.06
C ARG A 106 18.32 0.63 -0.43
N LEU A 107 19.27 0.30 0.44
CA LEU A 107 19.16 -0.90 1.28
C LEU A 107 17.86 -0.86 2.11
N LEU A 108 17.18 -2.00 2.20
CA LEU A 108 16.00 -2.18 3.05
C LEU A 108 16.42 -2.06 4.52
N ASN A 109 15.57 -1.45 5.33
CA ASN A 109 15.80 -1.36 6.76
C ASN A 109 15.34 -2.65 7.45
N PRO A 110 16.23 -3.47 8.04
CA PRO A 110 15.82 -4.73 8.65
C PRO A 110 15.13 -4.56 10.02
N LYS A 111 15.21 -3.39 10.66
CA LYS A 111 14.80 -3.19 12.06
C LYS A 111 13.77 -2.05 12.20
N PRO A 112 12.49 -2.26 11.80
CA PRO A 112 11.48 -1.21 11.86
C PRO A 112 11.21 -0.71 13.29
N GLY A 113 11.33 -1.56 14.32
CA GLY A 113 11.18 -1.16 15.72
C GLY A 113 12.38 -0.48 16.38
N SER A 114 13.50 -0.26 15.68
CA SER A 114 14.70 0.33 16.31
C SER A 114 14.52 1.82 16.68
N GLU A 115 15.30 2.33 17.63
CA GLU A 115 15.29 3.78 17.97
C GLU A 115 15.65 4.66 16.78
N LYS A 116 16.51 4.20 15.88
CA LYS A 116 16.82 4.92 14.64
C LYS A 116 15.58 5.06 13.75
N SER A 117 14.81 3.99 13.59
CA SER A 117 13.58 3.97 12.80
C SER A 117 12.50 4.87 13.42
N ILE A 118 12.28 4.75 14.73
CA ILE A 118 11.33 5.63 15.44
C ILE A 118 11.75 7.10 15.36
N GLY A 119 13.04 7.39 15.51
CA GLY A 119 13.57 8.76 15.35
C GLY A 119 13.33 9.33 13.96
N LEU A 120 13.39 8.49 12.91
CA LEU A 120 13.03 8.86 11.54
C LEU A 120 11.52 9.15 11.41
N MET A 121 10.66 8.31 11.97
CA MET A 121 9.20 8.49 11.94
C MET A 121 8.76 9.77 12.66
N ARG A 122 9.33 10.06 13.85
CA ARG A 122 9.11 11.32 14.57
C ARG A 122 9.51 12.52 13.70
N ARG A 123 10.59 12.41 12.93
CA ARG A 123 11.04 13.47 12.02
C ARG A 123 10.03 13.70 10.90
N TRP A 124 9.50 12.64 10.28
CA TRP A 124 8.47 12.76 9.24
C TRP A 124 7.21 13.44 9.76
N ILE A 125 6.73 13.06 10.95
CA ILE A 125 5.59 13.71 11.61
C ILE A 125 5.86 15.20 11.84
N ARG A 126 7.02 15.55 12.40
CA ARG A 126 7.42 16.95 12.66
C ARG A 126 7.55 17.75 11.38
N GLU A 127 8.16 17.18 10.34
CA GLU A 127 8.28 17.83 9.03
C GLU A 127 6.90 18.14 8.45
N CYS A 128 5.99 17.17 8.50
CA CYS A 128 4.61 17.38 8.06
C CYS A 128 3.88 18.41 8.94
N ASP A 129 4.10 18.41 10.25
CA ASP A 129 3.52 19.41 11.17
C ASP A 129 4.01 20.83 10.88
N VAL A 130 5.27 21.00 10.45
CA VAL A 130 5.89 22.31 10.28
C VAL A 130 5.77 22.83 8.84
N ARG A 131 5.95 21.96 7.84
CA ARG A 131 6.13 22.36 6.43
C ARG A 131 4.93 22.12 5.52
N HIS A 132 4.04 21.17 5.85
CA HIS A 132 2.96 20.78 4.93
C HIS A 132 1.70 21.60 5.19
N THR A 133 1.54 22.72 4.48
CA THR A 133 0.40 23.63 4.58
C THR A 133 -0.94 22.92 4.34
N ARG A 134 -1.02 22.08 3.32
CA ARG A 134 -2.24 21.31 2.99
C ARG A 134 -2.65 20.39 4.13
N CYS A 135 -1.68 19.71 4.74
CA CYS A 135 -1.96 18.84 5.89
C CYS A 135 -2.43 19.63 7.10
N LYS A 136 -1.92 20.85 7.32
CA LYS A 136 -2.39 21.74 8.41
C LYS A 136 -3.83 22.20 8.19
N GLU A 137 -4.18 22.55 6.96
CA GLU A 137 -5.55 22.96 6.59
C GLU A 137 -6.54 21.82 6.77
N LEU A 138 -6.24 20.64 6.20
CA LEU A 138 -7.09 19.46 6.32
C LEU A 138 -7.36 19.08 7.78
N ARG A 139 -6.36 19.20 8.66
CA ARG A 139 -6.55 18.93 10.11
C ARG A 139 -7.54 19.84 10.80
N LYS A 140 -7.68 21.09 10.35
CA LYS A 140 -8.66 22.00 10.93
C LYS A 140 -10.08 21.53 10.61
N VAL A 141 -10.27 20.92 9.44
CA VAL A 141 -11.55 20.39 8.98
C VAL A 141 -11.82 19.00 9.55
N LEU A 142 -10.84 18.09 9.53
CA LEU A 142 -11.02 16.68 9.87
C LEU A 142 -11.11 16.38 11.37
N ARG A 143 -10.62 17.26 12.26
CA ARG A 143 -10.62 17.02 13.72
C ARG A 143 -11.99 17.17 14.40
N GLN A 144 -13.07 17.26 13.64
CA GLN A 144 -14.39 17.60 14.17
C GLN A 144 -15.05 16.49 14.99
N GLN A 145 -14.69 15.21 14.79
CA GLN A 145 -15.25 14.09 15.56
C GLN A 145 -14.16 13.18 16.13
N CYS A 146 -14.31 12.82 17.42
CA CYS A 146 -13.47 11.86 18.12
C CYS A 146 -14.29 10.59 18.37
N PRO A 147 -13.68 9.39 18.36
CA PRO A 147 -14.35 8.15 18.76
C PRO A 147 -14.89 8.26 20.19
N THR A 148 -15.91 7.50 20.55
CA THR A 148 -16.48 7.55 21.92
C THR A 148 -15.45 7.16 22.99
N ARG A 149 -14.53 6.26 22.62
CA ARG A 149 -13.54 5.67 23.52
C ARG A 149 -12.16 5.60 22.87
N LEU A 150 -11.14 5.75 23.71
CA LEU A 150 -9.72 5.59 23.35
C LEU A 150 -9.02 4.75 24.41
N ILE A 151 -7.95 4.08 24.04
CA ILE A 151 -7.01 3.46 24.97
C ILE A 151 -6.03 4.55 25.43
N ASP A 152 -6.00 4.84 26.73
CA ASP A 152 -4.92 5.57 27.39
C ASP A 152 -3.75 4.61 27.55
N VAL A 153 -2.71 4.81 26.71
CA VAL A 153 -1.54 3.95 26.70
C VAL A 153 -0.52 4.33 27.78
N GLY A 154 -0.73 5.41 28.55
CA GLY A 154 0.23 5.87 29.54
C GLY A 154 1.58 6.27 28.91
N ASN A 155 2.68 6.03 29.63
CA ASN A 155 4.03 6.37 29.20
C ASN A 155 4.87 5.12 28.90
N GLU A 156 6.14 5.29 28.51
CA GLU A 156 7.03 4.17 28.14
C GLU A 156 7.24 3.14 29.26
N LYS A 157 7.04 3.51 30.54
CA LYS A 157 7.18 2.63 31.71
C LYS A 157 5.85 2.01 32.15
N SER A 158 4.73 2.39 31.55
CA SER A 158 3.41 1.88 31.92
C SER A 158 3.27 0.42 31.49
N MET A 159 2.99 -0.46 32.46
CA MET A 159 2.71 -1.88 32.21
C MET A 159 1.24 -2.12 31.85
N ASP A 160 0.36 -1.25 32.33
CA ASP A 160 -1.08 -1.33 32.09
C ASP A 160 -1.54 -0.29 31.07
N VAL A 161 -2.70 -0.57 30.49
CA VAL A 161 -3.47 0.34 29.64
C VAL A 161 -4.92 0.39 30.10
N ARG A 162 -5.69 1.40 29.70
CA ARG A 162 -7.11 1.49 30.06
C ARG A 162 -7.94 2.15 28.97
N ILE A 163 -9.20 1.77 28.87
CA ILE A 163 -10.19 2.49 28.06
C ILE A 163 -10.58 3.76 28.79
N CYS A 164 -10.68 4.87 28.06
CA CYS A 164 -11.20 6.13 28.56
C CYS A 164 -12.22 6.72 27.60
N SER A 165 -13.26 7.36 28.15
CA SER A 165 -14.23 8.12 27.37
C SER A 165 -13.62 9.41 26.85
N THR A 166 -13.98 9.79 25.62
CA THR A 166 -13.60 11.07 25.02
C THR A 166 -14.59 12.18 25.30
N ALA A 167 -15.79 11.87 25.83
CA ALA A 167 -16.85 12.85 26.09
C ALA A 167 -16.40 14.00 27.02
N THR A 168 -15.42 13.74 27.88
CA THR A 168 -14.87 14.73 28.83
C THR A 168 -13.59 15.42 28.32
N LYS A 169 -13.14 15.15 27.09
CA LYS A 169 -11.84 15.60 26.58
C LYS A 169 -11.98 16.41 25.30
N SER A 170 -11.68 17.71 25.35
CA SER A 170 -11.59 18.55 24.16
C SER A 170 -10.27 18.33 23.40
N ALA A 171 -10.34 18.14 22.08
CA ALA A 171 -9.19 18.12 21.16
C ALA A 171 -8.08 17.09 21.47
N VAL A 172 -8.46 15.83 21.69
CA VAL A 172 -7.51 14.74 21.97
C VAL A 172 -6.69 14.38 20.72
N ARG A 173 -5.37 14.31 20.86
CA ARG A 173 -4.49 13.71 19.84
C ARG A 173 -4.33 12.22 20.13
N TYR A 174 -4.69 11.40 19.15
CA TYR A 174 -4.58 9.94 19.22
C TYR A 174 -3.99 9.36 17.94
N ALA A 175 -3.47 8.14 18.03
CA ALA A 175 -3.21 7.28 16.88
C ALA A 175 -4.40 6.33 16.66
N ALA A 176 -4.61 5.86 15.44
CA ALA A 176 -5.52 4.75 15.14
C ALA A 176 -4.72 3.54 14.64
N LEU A 177 -5.18 2.32 14.90
CA LEU A 177 -4.56 1.09 14.38
C LEU A 177 -5.40 0.50 13.26
N SER A 178 -4.77 0.27 12.11
CA SER A 178 -5.29 -0.56 11.02
C SER A 178 -4.50 -1.87 10.97
N TYR A 179 -5.19 -3.02 11.00
CA TYR A 179 -4.55 -4.34 11.09
C TYR A 179 -5.49 -5.47 10.67
N CYS A 180 -4.92 -6.64 10.38
CA CYS A 180 -5.67 -7.87 10.19
C CYS A 180 -5.96 -8.56 11.52
N TRP A 181 -7.22 -8.88 11.78
CA TRP A 181 -7.60 -9.67 12.95
C TRP A 181 -7.05 -11.10 12.84
N GLY A 182 -7.16 -11.72 11.68
CA GLY A 182 -6.73 -13.12 11.47
C GLY A 182 -7.65 -14.16 12.13
N GLY A 183 -8.89 -13.79 12.45
CA GLY A 183 -9.88 -14.63 13.12
C GLY A 183 -10.52 -13.97 14.34
N GLU A 184 -11.22 -14.77 15.14
CA GLU A 184 -11.92 -14.32 16.35
C GLU A 184 -10.94 -13.74 17.38
N GLN A 185 -11.23 -12.52 17.86
CA GLN A 185 -10.36 -11.80 18.78
C GLN A 185 -10.72 -12.08 20.23
N GLN A 186 -9.89 -12.85 20.94
CA GLN A 186 -10.12 -13.18 22.36
C GLN A 186 -10.05 -11.93 23.26
N SER A 187 -9.20 -10.97 22.90
CA SER A 187 -9.01 -9.72 23.64
C SER A 187 -9.95 -8.62 23.17
N LYS A 188 -11.07 -8.95 22.51
CA LYS A 188 -12.08 -7.94 22.18
C LYS A 188 -12.85 -7.44 23.41
N THR A 189 -13.33 -6.21 23.38
CA THR A 189 -14.18 -5.66 24.44
C THR A 189 -15.58 -6.19 24.27
N ILE A 190 -16.09 -6.77 25.35
CA ILE A 190 -17.50 -7.12 25.54
C ILE A 190 -17.96 -6.49 26.86
N HIS A 191 -19.27 -6.41 27.09
CA HIS A 191 -19.82 -5.84 28.33
C HIS A 191 -19.17 -6.41 29.59
N ALA A 192 -18.97 -7.74 29.62
CA ALA A 192 -18.35 -8.42 30.75
C ALA A 192 -16.92 -7.94 31.08
N LYS A 193 -16.16 -7.48 30.08
CA LYS A 193 -14.78 -6.98 30.23
C LYS A 193 -14.71 -5.46 30.40
N LEU A 194 -15.80 -4.73 30.12
CA LEU A 194 -15.77 -3.27 30.02
C LEU A 194 -15.35 -2.59 31.32
N LYS A 195 -15.90 -3.03 32.46
CA LYS A 195 -15.59 -2.45 33.78
C LYS A 195 -14.10 -2.58 34.12
N ASP A 196 -13.50 -3.72 33.83
CA ASP A 196 -12.08 -3.97 34.07
C ASP A 196 -11.22 -3.15 33.12
N ARG A 197 -11.60 -3.10 31.85
CA ARG A 197 -10.90 -2.28 30.84
C ARG A 197 -10.91 -0.79 31.16
N LEU A 198 -11.97 -0.28 31.79
CA LEU A 198 -12.05 1.11 32.25
C LEU A 198 -11.14 1.38 33.47
N ARG A 199 -10.97 0.40 34.37
CA ARG A 199 -10.08 0.53 35.53
C ARG A 199 -8.60 0.47 35.12
N GLY A 200 -8.29 -0.42 34.19
CA GLY A 200 -6.95 -0.70 33.71
C GLY A 200 -6.69 -2.20 33.68
N PHE A 201 -5.92 -2.63 32.68
CA PHE A 201 -5.58 -4.02 32.44
C PHE A 201 -4.16 -4.14 31.85
N PRO A 202 -3.46 -5.26 32.08
CA PRO A 202 -2.10 -5.47 31.61
C PRO A 202 -1.99 -5.37 30.08
N LEU A 203 -0.96 -4.68 29.60
CA LEU A 203 -0.65 -4.59 28.17
C LEU A 203 -0.41 -5.98 27.56
N GLU A 204 0.15 -6.91 28.33
CA GLU A 204 0.46 -8.27 27.89
C GLU A 204 -0.78 -9.12 27.57
N GLU A 205 -1.97 -8.76 28.07
CA GLU A 205 -3.23 -9.42 27.69
C GLU A 205 -3.69 -9.06 26.27
N LEU A 206 -3.09 -8.03 25.66
CA LEU A 206 -3.40 -7.65 24.28
C LEU A 206 -2.61 -8.52 23.29
N PRO A 207 -3.17 -8.84 22.12
CA PRO A 207 -2.46 -9.48 21.03
C PRO A 207 -1.21 -8.69 20.61
N LYS A 208 -0.19 -9.40 20.12
CA LYS A 208 1.13 -8.82 19.85
C LYS A 208 1.10 -7.61 18.92
N THR A 209 0.24 -7.61 17.90
CA THR A 209 0.05 -6.49 16.98
C THR A 209 -0.51 -5.26 17.69
N ILE A 210 -1.43 -5.44 18.63
CA ILE A 210 -1.96 -4.33 19.44
C ILE A 210 -0.91 -3.84 20.44
N GLN A 211 -0.12 -4.74 21.04
CA GLN A 211 1.00 -4.36 21.90
C GLN A 211 2.03 -3.49 21.14
N ASP A 212 2.40 -3.90 19.93
CA ASP A 212 3.33 -3.16 19.07
C ASP A 212 2.76 -1.79 18.68
N ALA A 213 1.45 -1.68 18.48
CA ALA A 213 0.77 -0.41 18.25
C ALA A 213 0.79 0.50 19.49
N VAL A 214 0.60 -0.05 20.69
CA VAL A 214 0.75 0.68 21.96
C VAL A 214 2.18 1.22 22.11
N ILE A 215 3.19 0.37 21.88
CA ILE A 215 4.61 0.74 21.95
C ILE A 215 4.91 1.86 20.94
N THR A 216 4.45 1.70 19.70
CA THR A 216 4.64 2.70 18.64
C THR A 216 3.99 4.02 19.01
N THR A 217 2.76 3.99 19.51
CA THR A 217 2.00 5.17 19.96
C THR A 217 2.77 5.95 21.03
N ARG A 218 3.21 5.27 22.10
CA ARG A 218 4.04 5.85 23.17
C ARG A 218 5.29 6.50 22.60
N ARG A 219 6.01 5.76 21.75
CA ARG A 219 7.28 6.21 21.17
C ARG A 219 7.11 7.35 20.18
N LEU A 220 5.96 7.51 19.53
CA LEU A 220 5.65 8.70 18.73
C LEU A 220 5.29 9.93 19.58
N GLY A 221 5.17 9.78 20.90
CA GLY A 221 4.79 10.85 21.83
C GLY A 221 3.29 11.09 21.88
N LEU A 222 2.48 10.07 21.57
CA LEU A 222 1.03 10.08 21.70
C LEU A 222 0.63 9.24 22.92
N GLN A 223 -0.41 9.67 23.63
CA GLN A 223 -0.93 8.99 24.82
C GLN A 223 -2.17 8.15 24.51
N TYR A 224 -2.83 8.39 23.38
CA TYR A 224 -4.09 7.75 23.07
C TYR A 224 -3.99 6.95 21.78
N LEU A 225 -4.58 5.75 21.81
CA LEU A 225 -4.68 4.84 20.68
C LEU A 225 -6.14 4.40 20.52
N TRP A 226 -6.64 4.40 19.29
CA TRP A 226 -7.90 3.78 18.95
C TRP A 226 -7.65 2.42 18.29
N VAL A 227 -8.36 1.39 18.74
CA VAL A 227 -8.35 0.04 18.17
C VAL A 227 -9.78 -0.48 18.18
N ASP A 228 -10.34 -0.82 17.02
CA ASP A 228 -11.70 -1.31 16.83
C ASP A 228 -12.13 -2.38 17.87
N ALA A 229 -11.33 -3.44 18.02
CA ALA A 229 -11.61 -4.57 18.89
C ALA A 229 -11.64 -4.18 20.37
N ILE A 230 -11.03 -3.05 20.76
CA ILE A 230 -10.94 -2.60 22.15
C ILE A 230 -11.89 -1.42 22.41
N CYS A 231 -11.99 -0.49 21.48
CA CYS A 231 -12.75 0.75 21.63
C CYS A 231 -14.23 0.60 21.28
N ILE A 232 -14.64 -0.48 20.62
CA ILE A 232 -16.03 -0.82 20.33
C ILE A 232 -16.47 -2.00 21.20
N ILE A 233 -17.68 -1.93 21.76
CA ILE A 233 -18.26 -3.02 22.55
C ILE A 233 -18.85 -4.04 21.55
N GLN A 234 -18.18 -5.17 21.38
CA GLN A 234 -18.43 -6.08 20.25
C GLN A 234 -19.72 -6.90 20.35
N ASP A 235 -20.26 -7.04 21.57
CA ASP A 235 -21.53 -7.68 21.89
C ASP A 235 -22.69 -6.66 22.05
N ASP A 236 -22.47 -5.39 21.64
CA ASP A 236 -23.48 -4.33 21.58
C ASP A 236 -23.68 -3.90 20.12
N GLU A 237 -24.79 -4.30 19.49
CA GLU A 237 -25.10 -3.92 18.10
C GLU A 237 -25.25 -2.40 17.94
N ALA A 238 -25.85 -1.70 18.90
CA ALA A 238 -26.06 -0.27 18.81
C ALA A 238 -24.75 0.53 18.96
N ASP A 239 -23.82 0.05 19.78
CA ASP A 239 -22.48 0.63 19.88
C ASP A 239 -21.64 0.37 18.62
N LYS A 240 -21.71 -0.85 18.07
CA LYS A 240 -21.07 -1.19 16.79
C LYS A 240 -21.59 -0.32 15.65
N GLU A 241 -22.90 -0.25 15.45
CA GLU A 241 -23.50 0.58 14.40
C GLU A 241 -23.06 2.04 14.52
N ARG A 242 -23.06 2.59 15.73
CA ARG A 242 -22.65 3.97 15.99
C ARG A 242 -21.18 4.22 15.63
N GLU A 243 -20.28 3.35 16.08
CA GLU A 243 -18.83 3.52 15.85
C GLU A 243 -18.46 3.24 14.39
N LEU A 244 -19.09 2.25 13.75
CA LEU A 244 -18.89 1.95 12.34
C LEU A 244 -19.37 3.10 11.43
N ALA A 245 -20.49 3.74 11.77
CA ALA A 245 -21.01 4.89 11.03
C ALA A 245 -20.03 6.08 10.99
N ILE A 246 -19.23 6.26 12.04
CA ILE A 246 -18.23 7.34 12.12
C ILE A 246 -16.80 6.83 11.87
N MET A 247 -16.61 5.58 11.44
CA MET A 247 -15.29 4.96 11.41
C MET A 247 -14.31 5.76 10.54
N TYR A 248 -14.75 6.25 9.38
CA TYR A 248 -13.91 7.10 8.53
C TYR A 248 -13.47 8.40 9.23
N GLN A 249 -14.29 8.95 10.12
CA GLN A 249 -14.00 10.17 10.88
C GLN A 249 -12.96 9.87 11.97
N ILE A 250 -12.98 8.67 12.54
CA ILE A 250 -11.96 8.22 13.49
C ILE A 250 -10.59 8.16 12.80
N TYR A 251 -10.48 7.52 11.63
CA TYR A 251 -9.20 7.44 10.91
C TYR A 251 -8.75 8.80 10.34
N SER A 252 -9.67 9.60 9.81
CA SER A 252 -9.34 10.94 9.29
C SER A 252 -8.99 11.96 10.38
N GLY A 253 -9.56 11.80 11.58
CA GLY A 253 -9.30 12.63 12.76
C GLY A 253 -8.03 12.24 13.53
N ALA A 254 -7.48 11.05 13.30
CA ALA A 254 -6.27 10.58 13.95
C ALA A 254 -5.06 11.47 13.63
N SER A 255 -4.14 11.58 14.58
CA SER A 255 -2.85 12.28 14.36
C SER A 255 -1.96 11.54 13.38
N VAL A 256 -2.06 10.20 13.40
CA VAL A 256 -1.45 9.24 12.49
C VAL A 256 -2.20 7.90 12.62
N THR A 257 -2.41 7.22 11.51
CA THR A 257 -2.87 5.83 11.49
C THR A 257 -1.66 4.93 11.37
N ILE A 258 -1.50 4.01 12.31
CA ILE A 258 -0.47 2.97 12.30
C ILE A 258 -1.07 1.79 11.54
N GLU A 259 -0.44 1.38 10.45
CA GLU A 259 -0.88 0.21 9.69
C GLU A 259 0.09 -0.93 9.93
N ALA A 260 -0.39 -2.01 10.56
CA ALA A 260 0.37 -3.23 10.80
C ALA A 260 0.40 -4.09 9.52
N ALA A 261 0.88 -3.51 8.42
CA ALA A 261 0.64 -4.07 7.09
C ALA A 261 1.13 -5.50 6.92
N ARG A 262 2.33 -5.78 7.42
CA ARG A 262 2.99 -7.10 7.34
C ARG A 262 2.44 -8.17 8.27
N ALA A 263 1.52 -7.84 9.18
CA ALA A 263 0.95 -8.79 10.13
C ALA A 263 -0.30 -9.43 9.51
N GLU A 264 -0.30 -10.76 9.35
CA GLU A 264 -1.46 -11.52 8.88
C GLU A 264 -2.56 -11.59 9.95
N THR A 265 -2.16 -11.59 11.22
CA THR A 265 -3.06 -11.71 12.36
C THR A 265 -2.74 -10.70 13.48
N ALA A 266 -3.66 -10.59 14.43
CA ALA A 266 -3.46 -9.78 15.63
C ALA A 266 -2.29 -10.28 16.50
N ASN A 267 -1.82 -11.52 16.31
CA ASN A 267 -0.82 -12.17 17.15
C ASN A 267 0.61 -12.10 16.59
N ASP A 268 0.81 -11.58 15.38
CA ASP A 268 2.14 -11.64 14.73
C ASP A 268 3.09 -10.53 15.18
N GLY A 269 2.55 -9.33 15.46
CA GLY A 269 3.36 -8.13 15.62
C GLY A 269 3.93 -7.59 14.31
N PHE A 270 4.50 -6.39 14.36
CA PHE A 270 5.08 -5.72 13.19
C PHE A 270 6.42 -5.01 13.45
N LEU A 271 6.89 -4.94 14.70
CA LEU A 271 8.15 -4.26 15.06
C LEU A 271 9.39 -5.16 14.98
N GLN A 272 9.21 -6.47 14.85
CA GLN A 272 10.25 -7.47 14.69
C GLN A 272 11.07 -7.28 13.42
N HIS A 273 12.22 -7.96 13.37
CA HIS A 273 13.10 -7.94 12.20
C HIS A 273 12.37 -8.32 10.90
N ARG A 274 12.70 -7.62 9.81
CA ARG A 274 12.28 -8.01 8.46
C ARG A 274 13.18 -9.12 7.93
N ASN A 275 12.58 -10.07 7.22
CA ASN A 275 13.32 -11.03 6.42
C ASN A 275 13.74 -10.37 5.09
N VAL A 276 14.76 -9.52 5.15
CA VAL A 276 15.21 -8.76 3.97
C VAL A 276 15.69 -9.65 2.83
N ASN A 277 16.22 -10.85 3.13
CA ASN A 277 16.63 -11.81 2.10
C ASN A 277 15.45 -12.28 1.25
N GLN A 278 14.31 -12.56 1.89
CA GLN A 278 13.06 -12.88 1.18
C GLN A 278 12.56 -11.69 0.36
N CYS A 279 12.68 -10.47 0.89
CA CYS A 279 12.28 -9.26 0.19
C CYS A 279 13.11 -9.03 -1.08
N TYR A 280 14.43 -9.24 -1.03
CA TYR A 280 15.32 -9.08 -2.19
C TYR A 280 15.20 -10.20 -3.21
N GLY A 281 14.92 -11.43 -2.76
CA GLY A 281 15.11 -12.63 -3.57
C GLY A 281 16.59 -12.85 -3.91
N THR A 282 16.88 -13.15 -5.17
CA THR A 282 18.28 -13.23 -5.65
C THR A 282 18.91 -11.84 -5.74
N VAL A 283 20.09 -11.66 -5.13
CA VAL A 283 20.87 -10.42 -5.26
C VAL A 283 22.12 -10.67 -6.09
N CYS A 284 22.33 -9.87 -7.14
CA CYS A 284 23.52 -9.93 -8.00
C CYS A 284 24.38 -8.67 -7.84
N ASN A 285 25.70 -8.82 -7.92
CA ASN A 285 26.59 -7.68 -8.13
C ASN A 285 26.51 -7.25 -9.60
N VAL A 286 26.31 -5.97 -9.85
CA VAL A 286 26.31 -5.37 -11.19
C VAL A 286 27.29 -4.21 -11.24
N LYS A 287 27.96 -4.05 -12.38
CA LYS A 287 28.80 -2.88 -12.65
C LYS A 287 28.01 -1.88 -13.46
N TYR A 288 28.25 -0.60 -13.22
CA TYR A 288 27.66 0.47 -14.01
C TYR A 288 28.73 1.48 -14.45
N ARG A 289 28.45 2.16 -15.55
CA ARG A 289 29.24 3.26 -16.10
C ARG A 289 28.33 4.45 -16.36
N ARG A 290 28.87 5.66 -16.19
CA ARG A 290 28.20 6.89 -16.60
C ARG A 290 28.77 7.37 -17.94
N SER A 291 27.90 7.81 -18.85
CA SER A 291 28.29 8.30 -20.18
C SER A 291 28.71 9.78 -20.22
N SER A 292 28.91 10.46 -19.09
CA SER A 292 29.26 11.88 -19.10
C SER A 292 30.76 12.11 -19.28
N VAL A 293 31.17 12.38 -20.53
CA VAL A 293 32.39 13.07 -20.98
C VAL A 293 33.71 12.58 -20.36
N GLY A 294 34.37 11.62 -21.00
CA GLY A 294 35.66 11.05 -20.60
C GLY A 294 35.56 9.61 -20.10
N ILE A 295 36.70 8.95 -19.83
CA ILE A 295 36.79 7.56 -19.31
C ILE A 295 35.93 7.47 -18.04
N GLY A 296 34.69 7.02 -18.17
CA GLY A 296 33.73 7.03 -17.08
C GLY A 296 34.11 6.04 -15.99
N ASP A 297 34.06 6.48 -14.74
CA ASP A 297 34.29 5.63 -13.58
C ASP A 297 33.33 4.43 -13.59
N ILE A 298 33.87 3.22 -13.47
CA ILE A 298 33.09 2.00 -13.33
C ILE A 298 32.81 1.79 -11.84
N GLY A 299 31.55 1.93 -11.44
CA GLY A 299 31.10 1.64 -10.09
C GLY A 299 30.54 0.21 -9.95
N SER A 300 30.43 -0.26 -8.71
CA SER A 300 29.75 -1.52 -8.36
C SER A 300 28.47 -1.24 -7.59
N SER A 301 27.43 -2.05 -7.82
CA SER A 301 26.12 -1.95 -7.17
C SER A 301 25.42 -3.30 -7.09
N LEU A 302 24.24 -3.32 -6.48
CA LEU A 302 23.47 -4.53 -6.27
C LEU A 302 22.19 -4.47 -7.10
N LEU A 303 21.85 -5.59 -7.72
CA LEU A 303 20.59 -5.81 -8.40
C LEU A 303 19.70 -6.70 -7.54
N SER A 304 18.46 -6.28 -7.32
CA SER A 304 17.43 -7.09 -6.65
C SER A 304 16.64 -7.90 -7.66
N ALA A 305 16.29 -9.13 -7.31
CA ALA A 305 15.37 -9.93 -8.12
C ALA A 305 13.96 -9.36 -8.09
N ASN A 306 13.53 -9.05 -6.87
CA ASN A 306 12.21 -8.54 -6.58
C ASN A 306 12.23 -7.02 -6.59
N ARG A 307 11.05 -6.44 -6.85
CA ARG A 307 10.83 -5.01 -6.66
C ARG A 307 11.09 -4.60 -5.21
N LEU A 308 11.62 -3.39 -5.03
CA LEU A 308 11.99 -2.83 -3.72
C LEU A 308 11.09 -1.68 -3.27
N ASP A 309 10.05 -1.38 -4.03
CA ASP A 309 8.99 -0.46 -3.69
C ASP A 309 7.80 -1.17 -3.04
N ILE A 310 6.84 -0.38 -2.55
CA ILE A 310 5.57 -0.90 -2.05
C ILE A 310 4.72 -1.37 -3.23
N THR A 311 4.23 -2.60 -3.12
CA THR A 311 3.45 -3.30 -4.15
C THR A 311 2.01 -3.54 -3.70
N TYR A 312 1.63 -3.06 -2.52
CA TYR A 312 0.33 -3.29 -1.88
C TYR A 312 -0.12 -4.76 -1.91
N ASP A 313 0.85 -5.64 -1.63
CA ASP A 313 0.74 -7.10 -1.53
C ASP A 313 1.01 -7.60 -0.10
N ASP A 314 0.99 -6.70 0.90
CA ASP A 314 1.09 -7.11 2.29
C ASP A 314 -0.25 -7.69 2.77
N PRO A 315 -0.27 -8.52 3.83
CA PRO A 315 -1.50 -9.12 4.35
C PRO A 315 -2.67 -8.16 4.57
N ILE A 316 -2.40 -6.93 5.01
CA ILE A 316 -3.44 -5.91 5.23
C ILE A 316 -4.21 -5.51 3.97
N ASP A 317 -3.58 -5.62 2.79
CA ASP A 317 -4.19 -5.19 1.53
C ASP A 317 -5.26 -6.17 1.05
N SER A 318 -5.25 -7.40 1.58
CA SER A 318 -6.30 -8.39 1.35
C SER A 318 -7.57 -8.15 2.17
N ARG A 319 -7.57 -7.24 3.16
CA ARG A 319 -8.70 -7.01 4.08
C ARG A 319 -9.57 -5.85 3.60
N GLY A 320 -10.88 -6.05 3.46
CA GLY A 320 -11.78 -5.05 2.90
C GLY A 320 -11.84 -3.74 3.67
N TRP A 321 -12.10 -3.79 4.98
CA TRP A 321 -12.22 -2.60 5.83
C TRP A 321 -10.97 -1.70 5.80
N THR A 322 -9.77 -2.28 5.65
CA THR A 322 -8.51 -1.52 5.68
C THR A 322 -8.36 -0.58 4.47
N PHE A 323 -9.13 -0.79 3.39
CA PHE A 323 -9.15 0.10 2.23
C PHE A 323 -9.63 1.51 2.61
N GLN A 324 -10.75 1.57 3.35
CA GLN A 324 -11.28 2.81 3.88
C GLN A 324 -10.36 3.39 4.95
N GLU A 325 -9.85 2.56 5.85
CA GLU A 325 -8.97 2.99 6.93
C GLU A 325 -7.72 3.68 6.39
N HIS A 326 -7.08 3.12 5.35
CA HIS A 326 -5.93 3.70 4.68
C HIS A 326 -6.28 5.03 3.98
N ARG A 327 -7.24 5.00 3.05
CA ARG A 327 -7.57 6.16 2.20
C ARG A 327 -8.11 7.35 2.99
N ARG A 328 -8.89 7.08 4.05
CA ARG A 328 -9.48 8.15 4.86
C ARG A 328 -8.52 8.66 5.93
N SER A 329 -7.34 8.06 6.09
CA SER A 329 -6.33 8.58 6.99
C SER A 329 -5.60 9.79 6.39
N LEU A 330 -5.45 10.86 7.18
CA LEU A 330 -4.63 12.00 6.75
C LEU A 330 -3.14 11.70 6.70
N ARG A 331 -2.70 10.84 7.62
CA ARG A 331 -1.31 10.42 7.76
C ARG A 331 -1.30 8.95 8.06
N THR A 332 -0.60 8.17 7.25
CA THR A 332 -0.39 6.74 7.50
C THR A 332 1.08 6.53 7.83
N LEU A 333 1.30 5.61 8.77
CA LEU A 333 2.60 5.05 9.09
C LEU A 333 2.49 3.54 8.95
N ARG A 334 2.82 3.06 7.76
CA ARG A 334 2.62 1.69 7.32
C ARG A 334 3.86 0.85 7.55
N PHE A 335 3.72 -0.26 8.27
CA PHE A 335 4.79 -1.21 8.55
C PHE A 335 4.67 -2.44 7.64
N GLY A 336 5.17 -2.32 6.42
CA GLY A 336 5.18 -3.41 5.42
C GLY A 336 6.38 -4.35 5.54
N CYS A 337 6.34 -5.42 4.74
CA CYS A 337 7.37 -6.46 4.70
C CYS A 337 8.71 -5.91 4.19
N LYS A 338 8.67 -5.03 3.19
CA LYS A 338 9.86 -4.42 2.57
C LYS A 338 10.28 -3.12 3.28
N GLN A 339 9.31 -2.25 3.59
CA GLN A 339 9.56 -0.87 4.01
C GLN A 339 8.60 -0.41 5.11
N THR A 340 9.01 0.58 5.88
CA THR A 340 8.07 1.45 6.60
C THR A 340 7.80 2.63 5.70
N VAL A 341 6.53 2.86 5.38
CA VAL A 341 6.08 3.94 4.53
C VAL A 341 5.37 4.98 5.39
N TRP A 342 5.77 6.23 5.24
CA TRP A 342 5.01 7.39 5.70
C TRP A 342 4.32 8.01 4.50
N GLU A 343 3.04 8.28 4.64
CA GLU A 343 2.26 8.97 3.63
C GLU A 343 1.42 10.08 4.25
N CYS A 344 1.35 11.20 3.54
CA CYS A 344 0.37 12.25 3.74
C CYS A 344 0.13 12.98 2.41
N PRO A 345 -0.89 13.85 2.29
CA PRO A 345 -1.25 14.51 1.04
C PRO A 345 -0.16 15.30 0.29
N GLN A 346 1.01 15.51 0.89
CA GLN A 346 2.12 16.25 0.26
C GLN A 346 3.43 15.46 0.21
N SER A 347 3.48 14.24 0.76
CA SER A 347 4.74 13.54 0.92
C SER A 347 4.55 12.05 1.16
N LEU A 348 5.25 11.27 0.34
CA LEU A 348 5.54 9.87 0.57
C LEU A 348 7.02 9.71 0.93
N ARG A 349 7.31 8.93 1.97
CA ARG A 349 8.68 8.64 2.46
C ARG A 349 8.78 7.17 2.84
N VAL A 350 9.95 6.59 2.60
CA VAL A 350 10.25 5.19 2.94
C VAL A 350 11.54 5.11 3.78
N ASP A 351 11.66 4.09 4.62
CA ASP A 351 12.82 3.86 5.49
C ASP A 351 13.97 3.06 4.85
N GLY A 352 13.83 2.69 3.58
CA GLY A 352 14.77 1.90 2.78
C GLY A 352 14.13 1.54 1.44
N GLY A 353 14.78 0.74 0.60
CA GLY A 353 14.21 0.30 -0.69
C GLY A 353 14.05 1.45 -1.69
N GLU A 354 13.08 1.33 -2.58
CA GLU A 354 12.75 2.37 -3.55
C GLU A 354 11.44 3.07 -3.14
N PRO A 355 11.39 4.42 -3.09
CA PRO A 355 10.11 5.07 -2.92
C PRO A 355 9.22 4.69 -4.09
N TYR A 356 8.04 4.13 -3.82
CA TYR A 356 7.01 4.00 -4.84
C TYR A 356 6.59 5.40 -5.24
N ILE A 357 7.19 5.85 -6.33
CA ILE A 357 6.61 6.91 -7.13
C ILE A 357 5.73 6.11 -8.07
N GLU A 358 4.53 5.76 -7.60
CA GLU A 358 3.40 5.76 -8.53
C GLU A 358 3.65 7.03 -9.35
N LYS A 359 3.74 6.94 -10.68
CA LYS A 359 3.48 8.12 -11.50
C LYS A 359 2.22 8.64 -10.85
N LEU A 360 2.35 9.71 -10.07
CA LEU A 360 1.26 10.13 -9.23
C LEU A 360 0.08 10.15 -10.18
N SER A 361 -1.06 9.79 -9.65
CA SER A 361 -2.37 10.27 -10.04
C SER A 361 -2.44 11.78 -10.43
N SER A 362 -1.36 12.46 -10.84
CA SER A 362 -1.40 13.70 -11.62
C SER A 362 -2.34 13.60 -12.82
N GLU A 363 -2.72 12.41 -13.26
CA GLU A 363 -3.82 12.21 -14.23
C GLU A 363 -5.16 11.81 -13.60
N SER A 364 -5.19 11.11 -12.46
CA SER A 364 -6.44 10.70 -11.83
C SER A 364 -7.06 11.86 -11.06
N LEU A 365 -8.28 12.23 -11.43
CA LEU A 365 -8.98 13.36 -10.82
C LEU A 365 -9.48 13.08 -9.41
N PHE A 366 -9.53 11.82 -8.98
CA PHE A 366 -10.03 11.42 -7.67
C PHE A 366 -9.23 10.22 -7.13
N THR A 367 -8.83 10.28 -5.87
CA THR A 367 -7.99 9.23 -5.26
C THR A 367 -8.72 8.45 -4.16
N GLY A 368 -9.88 8.93 -3.72
CA GLY A 368 -10.57 8.44 -2.53
C GLY A 368 -9.92 8.91 -1.23
N THR A 369 -8.79 9.61 -1.31
CA THR A 369 -8.03 10.05 -0.14
C THR A 369 -8.59 11.33 0.45
N VAL A 370 -8.15 11.71 1.65
CA VAL A 370 -8.51 13.01 2.21
C VAL A 370 -7.89 14.19 1.45
N ALA A 371 -6.93 13.95 0.53
CA ALA A 371 -6.35 15.00 -0.29
C ALA A 371 -7.37 15.64 -1.25
N ASP A 372 -8.43 14.89 -1.58
CA ASP A 372 -9.53 15.31 -2.47
C ASP A 372 -10.45 16.37 -1.81
N LEU A 373 -10.43 16.52 -0.48
CA LEU A 373 -11.25 17.50 0.26
C LEU A 373 -10.58 18.89 0.37
N PRO A 374 -11.26 20.04 0.38
CA PRO A 374 -12.69 20.26 0.26
C PRO A 374 -13.09 20.67 -1.16
N TYR A 375 -12.16 20.65 -2.12
CA TYR A 375 -12.33 21.26 -3.44
C TYR A 375 -13.45 20.55 -4.19
N PRO A 376 -14.68 21.10 -4.20
CA PRO A 376 -15.74 20.52 -4.99
C PRO A 376 -15.34 20.75 -6.43
N TYR A 377 -15.34 19.71 -7.24
CA TYR A 377 -15.09 19.86 -8.65
C TYR A 377 -16.26 20.68 -9.25
N GLN A 378 -15.97 21.91 -9.69
CA GLN A 378 -16.99 22.81 -10.23
C GLN A 378 -17.27 22.48 -11.69
N LEU A 379 -18.45 21.93 -11.96
CA LEU A 379 -18.93 21.69 -13.31
C LEU A 379 -19.29 23.04 -14.02
N LYS A 380 -18.33 23.72 -14.68
CA LYS A 380 -18.56 24.73 -15.76
C LYS A 380 -17.97 24.42 -17.19
N ASP A 381 -18.85 24.28 -18.21
CA ASP A 381 -18.64 24.15 -19.67
C ASP A 381 -18.05 22.85 -20.33
N THR A 382 -18.09 22.76 -21.66
CA THR A 382 -17.80 21.63 -22.57
C THR A 382 -16.50 20.82 -22.35
N SER A 383 -15.50 21.31 -21.59
CA SER A 383 -14.37 20.50 -21.12
C SER A 383 -14.77 19.38 -20.13
N HIS A 384 -16.02 19.38 -19.67
CA HIS A 384 -16.57 18.46 -18.69
C HIS A 384 -16.59 17.00 -19.03
N ARG A 385 -16.90 16.64 -20.28
CA ARG A 385 -17.14 15.22 -20.55
C ARG A 385 -15.86 14.42 -20.34
N HIS A 386 -14.72 14.99 -20.71
CA HIS A 386 -13.42 14.37 -20.48
C HIS A 386 -13.06 14.30 -18.99
N GLU A 387 -13.32 15.35 -18.22
CA GLU A 387 -12.99 15.36 -16.79
C GLU A 387 -13.95 14.49 -15.97
N LEU A 388 -15.25 14.50 -16.27
CA LEU A 388 -16.20 13.57 -15.68
C LEU A 388 -15.82 12.13 -15.99
N ASN A 389 -15.43 11.82 -17.23
CA ASN A 389 -14.95 10.49 -17.61
C ASN A 389 -13.72 10.09 -16.79
N ARG A 390 -12.72 10.97 -16.64
CA ARG A 390 -11.54 10.69 -15.80
C ARG A 390 -11.89 10.47 -14.32
N ALA A 391 -12.87 11.20 -13.78
CA ALA A 391 -13.35 10.99 -12.42
C ALA A 391 -14.08 9.64 -12.28
N LEU A 392 -14.87 9.24 -13.29
CA LEU A 392 -15.56 7.95 -13.33
C LEU A 392 -14.58 6.79 -13.53
N GLU A 393 -13.54 6.94 -14.35
CA GLU A 393 -12.43 6.00 -14.50
C GLU A 393 -11.71 5.81 -13.16
N ALA A 394 -11.44 6.90 -12.44
CA ALA A 394 -10.86 6.85 -11.10
C ALA A 394 -11.77 6.11 -10.10
N TRP A 395 -13.08 6.36 -10.15
CA TRP A 395 -14.06 5.62 -9.36
C TRP A 395 -14.03 4.11 -9.66
N GLN A 396 -14.01 3.74 -10.94
CA GLN A 396 -13.95 2.34 -11.38
C GLN A 396 -12.66 1.65 -10.91
N GLN A 397 -11.51 2.34 -10.98
CA GLN A 397 -10.23 1.84 -10.45
C GLN A 397 -10.30 1.58 -8.94
N LEU A 398 -10.93 2.49 -8.17
CA LEU A 398 -11.12 2.30 -6.74
C LEU A 398 -12.03 1.10 -6.43
N VAL A 399 -13.08 0.90 -7.23
CA VAL A 399 -13.96 -0.27 -7.10
C VAL A 399 -13.21 -1.55 -7.45
N ASP A 400 -12.42 -1.58 -8.52
CA ASP A 400 -11.58 -2.74 -8.89
C ASP A 400 -10.62 -3.09 -7.74
N GLU A 401 -9.80 -2.13 -7.29
CA GLU A 401 -8.85 -2.35 -6.20
C GLU A 401 -9.53 -2.84 -4.91
N TYR A 402 -10.66 -2.24 -4.54
CA TYR A 402 -11.42 -2.65 -3.36
C TYR A 402 -12.03 -4.04 -3.52
N SER A 403 -12.56 -4.37 -4.69
CA SER A 403 -13.28 -5.62 -4.94
C SER A 403 -12.39 -6.86 -4.82
N ARG A 404 -11.07 -6.71 -5.05
CA ARG A 404 -10.04 -7.75 -4.84
C ARG A 404 -9.86 -8.14 -3.38
N ARG A 405 -10.36 -7.33 -2.45
CA ARG A 405 -10.22 -7.56 -1.01
C ARG A 405 -11.29 -8.52 -0.49
N SER A 406 -10.93 -9.23 0.57
CA SER A 406 -11.77 -10.17 1.30
C SER A 406 -12.41 -9.52 2.52
N LEU A 407 -13.64 -9.89 2.82
CA LEU A 407 -14.39 -9.42 3.99
C LEU A 407 -14.75 -10.60 4.88
N GLY A 408 -14.65 -10.41 6.20
CA GLY A 408 -15.11 -11.41 7.16
C GLY A 408 -16.62 -11.59 7.13
N GLN A 409 -17.35 -10.49 6.88
CA GLN A 409 -18.79 -10.48 6.73
C GLN A 409 -19.16 -9.84 5.38
N ARG A 410 -19.86 -10.60 4.53
CA ARG A 410 -20.18 -10.16 3.15
C ARG A 410 -21.08 -8.93 3.09
N THR A 411 -21.96 -8.76 4.08
CA THR A 411 -22.83 -7.59 4.17
C THR A 411 -22.07 -6.28 4.39
N ASP A 412 -20.80 -6.35 4.78
CA ASP A 412 -19.93 -5.18 4.95
C ASP A 412 -19.41 -4.63 3.64
N ARG A 413 -19.67 -5.26 2.49
CA ARG A 413 -19.06 -4.88 1.21
C ARG A 413 -19.35 -3.44 0.79
N LEU A 414 -20.59 -2.98 0.93
CA LEU A 414 -20.92 -1.56 0.70
C LEU A 414 -20.58 -0.67 1.91
N PRO A 415 -20.90 -1.05 3.16
CA PRO A 415 -20.49 -0.28 4.34
C PRO A 415 -19.00 0.07 4.40
N ALA A 416 -18.12 -0.90 4.11
CA ALA A 416 -16.67 -0.72 4.13
C ALA A 416 -16.11 0.12 2.96
N PHE A 417 -16.95 0.46 1.98
CA PHE A 417 -16.62 1.37 0.87
C PHE A 417 -17.36 2.71 0.98
N ALA A 418 -18.32 2.83 1.91
CA ALA A 418 -19.28 3.91 1.96
C ALA A 418 -18.62 5.30 2.09
N ALA A 419 -17.54 5.44 2.87
CA ALA A 419 -16.89 6.74 3.01
C ALA A 419 -16.14 7.18 1.74
N ILE A 420 -15.71 6.25 0.87
CA ILE A 420 -15.18 6.60 -0.45
C ILE A 420 -16.33 7.05 -1.36
N ALA A 421 -17.48 6.37 -1.31
CA ALA A 421 -18.68 6.78 -2.04
C ALA A 421 -19.17 8.18 -1.63
N GLU A 422 -19.25 8.46 -0.34
CA GLU A 422 -19.61 9.79 0.19
C GLU A 422 -18.61 10.87 -0.26
N ALA A 423 -17.31 10.57 -0.22
CA ALA A 423 -16.27 11.48 -0.68
C ALA A 423 -16.37 11.75 -2.19
N PHE A 424 -16.64 10.72 -3.00
CA PHE A 424 -16.81 10.87 -4.45
C PHE A 424 -18.08 11.67 -4.79
N GLY A 425 -19.19 11.41 -4.11
CA GLY A 425 -20.43 12.16 -4.27
C GLY A 425 -20.24 13.64 -3.93
N THR A 426 -19.54 13.92 -2.82
CA THR A 426 -19.16 15.29 -2.43
C THR A 426 -18.24 15.94 -3.46
N PHE A 427 -17.26 15.20 -3.97
CA PHE A 427 -16.32 15.66 -4.99
C PHE A 427 -17.04 16.08 -6.28
N LEU A 428 -17.99 15.28 -6.76
CA LEU A 428 -18.82 15.57 -7.94
C LEU A 428 -20.01 16.50 -7.67
N GLN A 429 -20.23 16.91 -6.42
CA GLN A 429 -21.40 17.71 -6.01
C GLN A 429 -22.75 17.06 -6.35
N VAL A 430 -22.84 15.73 -6.28
CA VAL A 430 -24.07 14.99 -6.53
C VAL A 430 -24.79 14.65 -5.22
N VAL A 431 -26.12 14.61 -5.28
CA VAL A 431 -26.94 14.29 -4.11
C VAL A 431 -26.84 12.80 -3.75
N PRO A 432 -26.92 12.41 -2.46
CA PRO A 432 -26.76 11.02 -2.03
C PRO A 432 -27.71 10.01 -2.70
N GLU A 433 -28.90 10.45 -3.12
CA GLU A 433 -29.90 9.63 -3.82
C GLU A 433 -29.42 9.13 -5.19
N GLN A 434 -28.36 9.72 -5.74
CA GLN A 434 -27.71 9.24 -6.96
C GLN A 434 -26.89 7.96 -6.72
N TYR A 435 -26.53 7.64 -5.47
CA TYR A 435 -25.74 6.44 -5.17
C TYR A 435 -26.64 5.23 -4.97
N LEU A 436 -26.64 4.34 -5.95
CA LEU A 436 -27.46 3.14 -6.02
C LEU A 436 -26.59 1.91 -5.79
N ALA A 437 -26.48 1.49 -4.52
CA ALA A 437 -25.84 0.24 -4.10
C ALA A 437 -24.48 -0.04 -4.78
N GLY A 438 -23.57 0.93 -4.80
CA GLY A 438 -22.25 0.79 -5.42
C GLY A 438 -22.11 1.42 -6.80
N LEU A 439 -23.19 1.90 -7.42
CA LEU A 439 -23.19 2.57 -8.73
C LEU A 439 -23.78 3.97 -8.62
N TRP A 440 -23.52 4.84 -9.61
CA TRP A 440 -24.12 6.16 -9.69
C TRP A 440 -25.19 6.26 -10.79
N ALA A 441 -26.39 6.75 -10.42
CA ALA A 441 -27.56 6.79 -11.30
C ALA A 441 -27.34 7.62 -12.58
N PHE A 442 -26.62 8.74 -12.49
CA PHE A 442 -26.32 9.62 -13.63
C PHE A 442 -25.43 8.98 -14.70
N ASP A 443 -24.72 7.89 -14.39
CA ASP A 443 -23.83 7.16 -15.30
C ASP A 443 -24.08 5.63 -15.24
N ILE A 444 -25.31 5.25 -14.89
CA ILE A 444 -25.66 3.85 -14.61
C ILE A 444 -25.40 2.93 -15.81
N SER A 445 -25.59 3.42 -17.04
CA SER A 445 -25.40 2.63 -18.25
C SER A 445 -23.96 2.15 -18.46
N MET A 446 -22.97 2.97 -18.10
CA MET A 446 -21.56 2.59 -18.18
C MET A 446 -21.15 1.75 -16.97
N GLN A 447 -21.63 2.13 -15.78
CA GLN A 447 -21.29 1.42 -14.56
C GLN A 447 -21.90 0.01 -14.46
N LEU A 448 -22.96 -0.29 -15.22
CA LEU A 448 -23.50 -1.66 -15.34
C LEU A 448 -22.63 -2.59 -16.21
N ARG A 449 -21.59 -2.08 -16.88
CA ARG A 449 -20.65 -2.88 -17.69
C ARG A 449 -19.55 -3.55 -16.87
N TRP A 450 -19.68 -3.59 -15.54
CA TRP A 450 -18.76 -4.34 -14.70
C TRP A 450 -18.84 -5.84 -15.03
N ARG A 451 -17.70 -6.52 -14.95
CA ARG A 451 -17.60 -7.97 -15.13
C ARG A 451 -16.53 -8.57 -14.24
N ARG A 452 -16.45 -9.90 -14.25
CA ARG A 452 -15.32 -10.61 -13.64
C ARG A 452 -14.11 -10.57 -14.57
N PRO A 453 -12.90 -10.44 -14.01
CA PRO A 453 -11.67 -10.71 -14.75
C PRO A 453 -11.70 -12.11 -15.41
N ASP A 454 -11.18 -12.21 -16.63
CA ASP A 454 -11.28 -13.42 -17.46
C ASP A 454 -10.50 -14.61 -16.87
N ASP A 455 -9.45 -14.34 -16.11
CA ASP A 455 -8.64 -15.31 -15.38
C ASP A 455 -9.37 -16.00 -14.22
N MET A 456 -10.50 -15.44 -13.77
CA MET A 456 -11.30 -15.93 -12.64
C MET A 456 -12.55 -16.72 -13.07
N LEU A 457 -12.81 -16.88 -14.37
CA LEU A 457 -14.02 -17.57 -14.88
C LEU A 457 -14.04 -19.09 -14.57
N GLY A 458 -12.89 -19.67 -14.17
CA GLY A 458 -12.76 -21.09 -13.79
C GLY A 458 -12.96 -21.40 -12.30
N GLY A 459 -13.08 -20.39 -11.44
CA GLY A 459 -13.23 -20.55 -9.99
C GLY A 459 -14.64 -20.96 -9.57
N GLY A 460 -14.74 -21.84 -8.57
CA GLY A 460 -16.02 -22.31 -8.02
C GLY A 460 -16.96 -21.16 -7.62
N TRP A 461 -18.17 -21.18 -8.16
CA TRP A 461 -19.18 -20.15 -8.00
C TRP A 461 -19.71 -20.14 -6.56
N CYS A 462 -19.71 -18.98 -5.90
CA CYS A 462 -20.59 -18.80 -4.75
C CYS A 462 -21.98 -18.37 -5.23
N LYS A 463 -22.99 -19.20 -4.94
CA LYS A 463 -24.39 -18.97 -5.39
C LYS A 463 -25.13 -17.92 -4.57
N GLU A 464 -24.63 -17.58 -3.37
CA GLU A 464 -25.27 -16.61 -2.49
C GLU A 464 -24.93 -15.18 -2.92
N ARG A 465 -25.97 -14.44 -3.32
CA ARG A 465 -25.88 -13.02 -3.70
C ARG A 465 -26.30 -12.17 -2.51
N HIS A 466 -25.57 -11.09 -2.26
CA HIS A 466 -25.94 -10.11 -1.23
C HIS A 466 -26.22 -8.75 -1.86
N GLY A 467 -27.43 -8.22 -1.69
CA GLY A 467 -27.83 -6.96 -2.32
C GLY A 467 -28.32 -7.12 -3.76
N PRO A 468 -28.48 -6.01 -4.50
CA PRO A 468 -29.12 -6.01 -5.82
C PRO A 468 -28.30 -6.73 -6.88
N THR A 469 -28.93 -7.61 -7.67
CA THR A 469 -28.24 -8.49 -8.65
C THR A 469 -27.47 -7.74 -9.75
N TRP A 470 -27.76 -6.46 -9.95
CA TRP A 470 -27.11 -5.60 -10.94
C TRP A 470 -25.89 -4.85 -10.39
N SER A 471 -25.63 -4.92 -9.09
CA SER A 471 -24.49 -4.26 -8.46
C SER A 471 -23.26 -5.17 -8.44
N TRP A 472 -22.06 -4.59 -8.63
CA TRP A 472 -20.79 -5.28 -8.43
C TRP A 472 -20.61 -5.80 -6.99
N ALA A 473 -21.31 -5.19 -6.03
CA ALA A 473 -21.29 -5.61 -4.64
C ALA A 473 -22.10 -6.89 -4.39
N SER A 474 -22.86 -7.36 -5.39
CA SER A 474 -23.66 -8.58 -5.28
C SER A 474 -22.86 -9.87 -5.27
N LEU A 475 -21.59 -9.81 -5.69
CA LEU A 475 -20.72 -10.97 -5.79
C LEU A 475 -19.38 -10.74 -5.07
N ASP A 476 -18.82 -11.82 -4.54
CA ASP A 476 -17.55 -11.81 -3.82
C ASP A 476 -16.34 -11.85 -4.74
N GLY A 477 -15.31 -11.07 -4.45
CA GLY A 477 -14.04 -11.07 -5.19
C GLY A 477 -13.98 -10.00 -6.29
N PRO A 478 -12.97 -10.07 -7.17
CA PRO A 478 -12.61 -8.96 -8.04
C PRO A 478 -13.65 -8.69 -9.12
N VAL A 479 -13.80 -7.42 -9.47
CA VAL A 479 -14.55 -6.93 -10.63
C VAL A 479 -13.70 -5.94 -11.42
N THR A 480 -13.97 -5.83 -12.71
CA THR A 480 -13.36 -4.84 -13.62
C THR A 480 -14.44 -4.21 -14.49
N PHE A 481 -14.13 -3.10 -15.16
CA PHE A 481 -15.05 -2.36 -16.04
C PHE A 481 -14.51 -2.33 -17.48
N ASP A 482 -15.41 -2.47 -18.46
CA ASP A 482 -15.11 -2.48 -19.90
C ASP A 482 -15.35 -1.14 -20.63
#